data_AF-A0A2E4JAN5-F1
#
_entry.id   AF-A0A2E4JAN5-F1
#
_cell.length_a   1.000
_cell.length_b   1.000
_cell.length_c   1.000
_cell.angle_alpha   90.00
_cell.angle_beta   90.00
_cell.angle_gamma   90.00
#
_symmetry.space_group_name_H-M   'P 1'
#
loop_
_entity.id
_entity.type
_entity.pdbx_description
1 polymer ?
#
loop_
_entity_poly.entity_id
_entity_poly.type
_entity_poly.pdbx_seq_one_letter_code
_entity_poly.pdbx_strand_id
1 'polypeptide(L)'
;MRALGFLARIGVAVLVLVLLTETMAYDGWSESSQPPTTSSFAVAILDDWNMMTVVLGLLLSMAMIGASYLVRDERLANLTWDLGQEVETPEIGLPPAAARPMPSAGLSDGNGGEEE
;
A
#
# COMPACT_ATOMS: atom_id res chain seq x y z
N MET A 1 9.72 -0.70 37.82
CA MET A 1 8.94 -0.05 36.74
C MET A 1 9.29 1.42 36.54
N ARG A 2 9.09 2.31 37.52
CA ARG A 2 9.32 3.77 37.35
C ARG A 2 10.77 4.16 36.98
N ALA A 3 11.77 3.53 37.60
CA ALA A 3 13.18 3.77 37.27
C ALA A 3 13.54 3.37 35.83
N LEU A 4 13.03 2.23 35.34
CA LEU A 4 13.21 1.80 33.96
C LEU A 4 12.53 2.76 32.97
N GLY A 5 11.34 3.25 33.30
CA GLY A 5 10.66 4.27 32.48
C GLY A 5 11.42 5.60 32.43
N PHE A 6 12.05 6.00 33.55
CA PHE A 6 12.87 7.22 33.59
C PHE A 6 14.17 7.06 32.79
N LEU A 7 14.84 5.90 32.91
CA LEU A 7 16.03 5.56 32.14
C LEU A 7 15.74 5.53 30.62
N ALA A 8 14.61 4.95 30.22
CA ALA A 8 14.19 4.93 28.81
C ALA A 8 13.98 6.35 28.27
N ARG A 9 13.36 7.25 29.05
CA ARG A 9 13.17 8.65 28.65
C ARG A 9 14.49 9.40 28.49
N ILE A 10 15.44 9.19 29.40
CA ILE A 10 16.79 9.76 29.27
C ILE A 10 17.48 9.17 28.05
N GLY A 11 17.40 7.86 27.84
CA GLY A 11 17.99 7.20 26.68
C GLY A 11 17.45 7.72 25.35
N VAL A 12 16.14 7.93 25.25
CA VAL A 12 15.52 8.55 24.07
C VAL A 12 15.99 10.00 23.91
N ALA A 13 16.05 10.78 24.99
CA ALA A 13 16.53 12.17 24.93
C ALA A 13 17.99 12.23 24.44
N VAL A 14 18.86 11.34 24.93
CA VAL A 14 20.25 11.21 24.48
C VAL A 14 20.31 10.77 23.01
N LEU A 15 19.54 9.76 22.61
CA LEU A 15 19.47 9.31 21.23
C LEU A 15 19.08 10.45 20.27
N VAL A 16 18.05 11.22 20.63
CA VAL A 16 17.62 12.39 19.84
C VAL A 16 18.74 13.43 19.75
N LEU A 17 19.46 13.68 20.85
CA LEU A 17 20.58 14.62 20.87
C LEU A 17 21.72 14.15 19.96
N VAL A 18 22.08 12.87 20.00
CA VAL A 18 23.10 12.27 19.12
C VAL A 18 22.67 12.40 17.67
N LEU A 19 21.43 12.02 17.34
CA LEU A 19 20.91 12.14 15.98
C LEU A 19 20.93 13.60 15.50
N LEU A 20 20.56 14.55 16.36
CA LEU A 20 20.60 15.96 16.02
C LEU A 20 22.03 16.45 15.75
N THR A 21 23.00 16.03 16.57
CA THR A 21 24.42 16.38 16.37
C THR A 21 24.95 15.83 15.05
N GLU A 22 24.74 14.55 14.77
CA GLU A 22 25.16 13.92 13.51
C GLU A 22 24.47 14.56 12.31
N THR A 23 23.17 14.84 12.42
CA THR A 23 22.42 15.51 11.36
C THR A 23 23.00 16.90 11.08
N MET A 24 23.29 17.69 12.11
CA MET A 24 23.86 19.04 11.94
C MET A 24 25.31 19.02 11.45
N ALA A 25 26.05 17.95 11.72
CA ALA A 25 27.44 17.78 11.27
C ALA A 25 27.54 17.31 9.81
N TYR A 26 26.43 16.98 9.16
CA TYR A 26 26.44 16.51 7.77
C TYR A 26 26.87 17.63 6.80
N ASP A 27 27.98 17.40 6.11
CA ASP A 27 28.62 18.38 5.22
C ASP A 27 27.74 18.76 4.01
N GLY A 28 26.78 17.90 3.64
CA GLY A 28 25.85 18.17 2.54
C GLY A 28 24.80 19.25 2.82
N TRP A 29 24.73 19.80 4.05
CA TRP A 29 23.94 21.01 4.32
C TRP A 29 24.64 22.30 3.85
N SER A 30 25.94 22.24 3.53
CA SER A 30 26.68 23.41 3.08
C SER A 30 26.11 23.95 1.77
N GLU A 31 26.09 25.28 1.65
CA GLU A 31 25.60 25.97 0.45
C GLU A 31 26.61 25.75 -0.70
N SER A 32 26.38 24.72 -1.52
CA SER A 32 27.20 24.49 -2.71
C SER A 32 26.86 25.55 -3.77
N SER A 33 27.82 26.41 -4.12
CA SER A 33 27.64 27.46 -5.14
C SER A 33 27.54 26.93 -6.59
N GLN A 34 27.59 25.61 -6.78
CA GLN A 34 27.46 24.95 -8.06
C GLN A 34 26.33 23.90 -8.00
N PRO A 35 25.40 23.90 -8.97
CA PRO A 35 24.39 22.86 -9.05
C PRO A 35 25.05 21.50 -9.33
N PRO A 36 24.55 20.41 -8.76
CA PRO A 36 25.07 19.07 -9.01
C PRO A 36 24.94 18.71 -10.49
N THR A 37 25.95 18.06 -11.04
CA THR A 37 25.90 17.52 -12.40
C THR A 37 25.20 16.16 -12.39
N THR A 38 24.69 15.71 -13.54
CA THR A 38 24.11 14.35 -13.67
C THR A 38 25.12 13.27 -13.26
N SER A 39 26.41 13.48 -13.54
CA SER A 39 27.47 12.56 -13.14
C SER A 39 27.69 12.53 -11.63
N SER A 40 27.74 13.69 -10.96
CA SER A 40 27.91 13.74 -9.50
C SER A 40 26.69 13.15 -8.78
N PHE A 41 25.49 13.35 -9.32
CA PHE A 41 24.27 12.72 -8.80
C PHE A 41 24.28 11.19 -8.95
N ALA A 42 24.70 10.68 -10.10
CA ALA A 42 24.79 9.24 -10.33
C ALA A 42 25.79 8.57 -9.36
N VAL A 43 26.93 9.22 -9.10
CA VAL A 43 27.91 8.77 -8.10
C VAL A 43 27.31 8.82 -6.71
N ALA A 44 26.66 9.93 -6.32
CA ALA A 44 26.05 10.06 -4.99
C ALA A 44 24.97 9.01 -4.72
N ILE A 45 24.11 8.68 -5.70
CA ILE A 45 23.09 7.63 -5.53
C ILE A 45 23.71 6.23 -5.42
N LEU A 46 24.80 5.95 -6.16
CA LEU A 46 25.38 4.61 -6.21
C LEU A 46 26.40 4.33 -5.11
N ASP A 47 27.09 5.36 -4.61
CA ASP A 47 28.15 5.25 -3.62
C ASP A 47 27.67 5.73 -2.24
N ASP A 48 27.42 7.03 -2.09
CA ASP A 48 27.07 7.66 -0.81
C ASP A 48 25.70 7.21 -0.26
N TRP A 49 24.69 7.05 -1.13
CA TRP A 49 23.31 6.74 -0.77
C TRP A 49 22.89 5.29 -1.10
N ASN A 50 23.87 4.42 -1.36
CA ASN A 50 23.65 3.09 -1.92
C ASN A 50 22.58 2.27 -1.17
N MET A 51 22.62 2.27 0.16
CA MET A 51 21.73 1.51 1.01
C MET A 51 20.30 2.06 0.95
N MET A 52 20.16 3.39 0.93
CA MET A 52 18.84 4.03 0.81
C MET A 52 18.24 3.78 -0.57
N THR A 53 19.05 3.76 -1.63
CA THR A 53 18.59 3.41 -2.98
C THR A 53 18.10 1.96 -3.06
N VAL A 54 18.80 1.02 -2.42
CA VAL A 54 18.35 -0.38 -2.33
C VAL A 54 17.02 -0.48 -1.58
N VAL A 55 16.89 0.18 -0.42
CA VAL A 55 15.64 0.21 0.35
C VAL A 55 14.50 0.82 -0.46
N LEU A 56 14.76 1.91 -1.17
CA LEU A 56 13.77 2.56 -2.05
C LEU A 56 13.33 1.61 -3.19
N GLY A 57 14.25 0.86 -3.79
CA GLY A 57 13.91 -0.17 -4.78
C GLY A 57 13.02 -1.28 -4.21
N LEU A 58 13.27 -1.71 -2.98
CA LEU A 58 12.44 -2.69 -2.28
C LEU A 58 11.04 -2.13 -2.00
N LEU A 59 10.95 -0.90 -1.49
CA LEU A 59 9.67 -0.23 -1.27
C LEU A 59 8.88 -0.05 -2.57
N LEU A 60 9.54 0.34 -3.66
CA LEU A 60 8.92 0.44 -4.97
C LEU A 60 8.42 -0.93 -5.46
N SER A 61 9.18 -2.00 -5.24
CA SER A 61 8.76 -3.36 -5.60
C SER A 61 7.52 -3.80 -4.81
N MET A 62 7.48 -3.53 -3.50
CA MET A 62 6.31 -3.80 -2.65
C MET A 62 5.09 -3.01 -3.12
N ALA A 63 5.27 -1.75 -3.51
CA ALA A 63 4.20 -0.91 -4.05
C ALA A 63 3.67 -1.46 -5.38
N MET A 64 4.54 -1.87 -6.30
CA MET A 64 4.14 -2.46 -7.58
C MET A 64 3.37 -3.77 -7.39
N ILE A 65 3.79 -4.61 -6.44
CA ILE A 65 3.06 -5.83 -6.07
C ILE A 65 1.68 -5.46 -5.52
N GLY A 66 1.59 -4.53 -4.56
CA GLY A 66 0.32 -4.09 -3.99
C GLY A 66 -0.65 -3.53 -5.03
N ALA A 67 -0.18 -2.68 -5.94
CA ALA A 67 -0.99 -2.13 -7.02
C ALA A 67 -1.52 -3.22 -7.96
N SER A 68 -0.71 -4.24 -8.26
CA SER A 68 -1.14 -5.37 -9.10
C SER A 68 -2.24 -6.21 -8.45
N TYR A 69 -2.18 -6.41 -7.13
CA TYR A 69 -3.20 -7.13 -6.37
C TYR A 69 -4.51 -6.34 -6.30
N LEU A 70 -4.47 -5.02 -6.09
CA LEU A 70 -5.66 -4.17 -6.07
C LEU A 70 -6.47 -4.27 -7.38
N VAL A 71 -5.81 -4.14 -8.53
CA VAL A 71 -6.49 -4.23 -9.84
C VAL A 71 -6.94 -5.65 -10.14
N ARG A 72 -6.16 -6.66 -9.75
CA ARG A 72 -6.55 -8.07 -9.92
C ARG A 72 -7.77 -8.42 -9.08
N ASP A 73 -7.84 -7.93 -7.85
CA ASP A 73 -8.94 -8.16 -6.93
C ASP A 73 -10.25 -7.59 -7.49
N GLU A 74 -10.24 -6.34 -8.00
CA GLU A 74 -11.39 -5.74 -8.66
C GLU A 74 -11.86 -6.53 -9.89
N ARG A 75 -10.92 -6.99 -10.72
CA ARG A 75 -11.23 -7.82 -11.90
C ARG A 75 -11.82 -9.18 -11.52
N LEU A 76 -11.30 -9.82 -10.47
CA LEU A 76 -11.83 -11.09 -9.97
C LEU A 76 -13.24 -10.91 -9.38
N ALA A 77 -13.50 -9.83 -8.65
CA ALA A 77 -14.82 -9.51 -8.13
C ALA A 77 -15.84 -9.30 -9.27
N ASN A 78 -15.47 -8.60 -10.34
CA ASN A 78 -16.38 -8.42 -11.47
C ASN A 78 -16.64 -9.75 -12.23
N LEU A 79 -15.60 -10.56 -12.44
CA LEU A 79 -15.73 -11.84 -13.13
C LEU A 79 -16.57 -12.87 -12.36
N THR A 80 -16.39 -12.94 -11.04
CA THR A 80 -17.20 -13.84 -10.18
C THR A 80 -18.67 -13.43 -10.18
N TRP A 81 -18.95 -12.13 -10.19
CA TRP A 81 -20.29 -11.59 -10.37
C TRP A 81 -20.89 -11.95 -11.74
N ASP A 82 -20.14 -11.78 -12.83
CA ASP A 82 -20.59 -12.12 -14.20
C ASP A 82 -20.86 -13.62 -14.40
N LEU A 83 -20.08 -14.49 -13.74
CA LEU A 83 -20.25 -15.94 -13.80
C LEU A 83 -21.40 -16.46 -12.93
N GLY A 84 -22.05 -15.60 -12.15
CA GLY A 84 -23.16 -15.97 -11.26
C GLY A 84 -22.79 -17.04 -10.23
N GLN A 85 -21.49 -17.18 -9.94
CA GLN A 85 -21.03 -18.16 -8.95
C GLN A 85 -21.35 -17.61 -7.56
N GLU A 86 -22.09 -18.38 -6.76
CA GLU A 86 -22.23 -18.12 -5.34
C GLU A 86 -20.83 -18.19 -4.72
N VAL A 87 -20.28 -17.02 -4.39
CA VAL A 87 -19.00 -16.92 -3.71
C VAL A 87 -19.24 -17.33 -2.27
N GLU A 88 -18.75 -18.52 -1.89
CA GLU A 88 -18.58 -18.86 -0.48
C GLU A 88 -17.65 -17.80 0.12
N THR A 89 -18.19 -16.93 0.96
CA THR A 89 -17.49 -15.77 1.48
C THR A 89 -16.22 -16.22 2.19
N PRO A 90 -15.01 -15.82 1.74
CA PRO A 90 -13.81 -16.13 2.51
C PRO A 90 -13.92 -15.40 3.84
N GLU A 91 -14.00 -16.17 4.93
CA GLU A 91 -13.97 -15.63 6.29
C GLU A 91 -12.62 -14.95 6.52
N ILE A 92 -12.59 -13.63 6.36
CA ILE A 92 -11.89 -12.67 7.22
C ILE A 92 -12.33 -11.24 6.85
N GLY A 93 -13.15 -10.65 7.72
CA GLY A 93 -13.21 -9.20 7.94
C GLY A 93 -14.02 -8.31 6.99
N LEU A 94 -14.52 -8.78 5.84
CA LEU A 94 -15.38 -7.95 4.97
C LEU A 94 -16.88 -8.26 5.16
N PRO A 95 -17.74 -7.22 5.26
CA PRO A 95 -19.18 -7.42 5.25
C PRO A 95 -19.65 -7.98 3.89
N PRO A 96 -20.78 -8.71 3.86
CA PRO A 96 -21.30 -9.29 2.62
C PRO A 96 -21.49 -8.20 1.57
N ALA A 97 -21.09 -8.49 0.33
CA ALA A 97 -21.26 -7.59 -0.80
C ALA A 97 -22.72 -7.13 -0.87
N ALA A 98 -22.94 -5.82 -1.00
CA ALA A 98 -24.28 -5.26 -1.05
C ALA A 98 -25.01 -5.82 -2.28
N ALA A 99 -25.96 -6.74 -2.05
CA ALA A 99 -26.79 -7.29 -3.10
C ALA A 99 -27.65 -6.18 -3.70
N ARG A 100 -27.45 -5.88 -5.00
CA ARG A 100 -28.43 -5.09 -5.75
C ARG A 100 -29.69 -5.92 -5.91
N PRO A 101 -30.89 -5.36 -5.71
CA PRO A 101 -32.13 -6.09 -6.00
C PRO A 101 -32.15 -6.43 -7.49
N MET A 102 -32.19 -7.74 -7.79
CA MET A 102 -32.36 -8.26 -9.14
C MET A 102 -33.66 -7.71 -9.73
N PRO A 103 -33.69 -7.28 -11.00
CA PRO A 103 -34.96 -6.95 -11.64
C PRO A 103 -35.81 -8.20 -11.65
N SER A 104 -37.02 -8.13 -11.08
CA SER A 104 -37.99 -9.22 -11.10
C SER A 104 -38.19 -9.66 -12.55
N ALA A 105 -37.77 -10.88 -12.87
CA ALA A 105 -38.16 -11.53 -14.11
C ALA A 105 -39.69 -11.51 -14.16
N GLY A 106 -40.24 -10.74 -15.09
CA GLY A 106 -41.67 -10.66 -15.30
C GLY A 106 -42.22 -12.05 -15.47
N LEU A 107 -43.22 -12.40 -14.64
CA LEU A 107 -44.04 -13.59 -14.83
C LEU A 107 -44.57 -13.59 -16.26
N SER A 108 -44.03 -14.48 -17.09
CA SER A 108 -44.69 -14.94 -18.30
C SER A 108 -45.82 -15.86 -17.83
N ASP A 109 -47.01 -15.31 -17.61
CA ASP A 109 -48.23 -16.11 -17.56
C ASP A 109 -48.40 -16.76 -18.93
N GLY A 110 -48.02 -18.04 -18.99
CA GLY A 110 -48.36 -18.92 -20.09
C GLY A 110 -49.87 -19.15 -20.07
N ASN A 111 -50.58 -18.42 -20.92
CA ASN A 111 -51.95 -18.76 -21.29
C ASN A 111 -51.90 -19.71 -22.50
N GLY A 112 -52.02 -21.01 -22.24
CA GLY A 112 -52.20 -22.04 -23.25
C GLY A 112 -53.19 -23.10 -22.77
N GLY A 113 -54.20 -23.39 -23.60
CA GLY A 113 -55.13 -24.53 -23.49
C GLY A 113 -56.52 -24.12 -22.99
N GLU A 114 -57.49 -23.83 -23.86
CA GLU A 114 -58.44 -24.78 -24.50
C GLU A 114 -59.44 -25.38 -23.51
N GLU A 115 -60.72 -24.96 -23.56
CA GLU A 115 -61.91 -25.83 -23.46
C GLU A 115 -63.09 -25.17 -24.22
N GLU A 116 -63.96 -26.03 -24.75
CA GLU A 116 -64.93 -25.89 -25.85
C GLU A 116 -66.08 -24.87 -25.70
#